data_AF-A0A847D7J8-F1
#
_entry.id   AF-A0A847D7J8-F1
#
_cell.length_a   1.000
_cell.length_b   1.000
_cell.length_c   1.000
_cell.angle_alpha   90.00
_cell.angle_beta   90.00
_cell.angle_gamma   90.00
#
_symmetry.space_group_name_H-M   'P 1'
#
loop_
_entity.id
_entity.type
_entity.pdbx_description
1 polymer ?
#
loop_
_entity_poly.entity_id
_entity_poly.type
_entity_poly.pdbx_seq_one_letter_code
_entity_poly.pdbx_strand_id
1 'polypeptide(L)'
;MLSFFFLGAAIILATSSWGLLTVPGLIFAVAGIIFSLRKQTGYTAICGYVPAVGSFIGQSVVGVCISCTLAACLFATAAVIASIILLKEKPGRVALGVVALVVSMGIFIFQIPEYHVMANATPASVSSVQKEHKDKLLYYFSPSCKFCESTLKLLCEYDPEGKYWTPVVAPQIEAYGGEKMLRKHGYKGEFETSWESPSGRFPCLVIGEQIFSGSQKTTEEVKAYFASRET
;
A
#
# COMPACT_ATOMS: atom_id res chain seq x y z
N MET A 1 28.31 1.35 10.22
CA MET A 1 27.75 1.45 8.84
C MET A 1 26.45 0.67 8.71
N LEU A 2 26.45 -0.64 8.97
CA LEU A 2 25.23 -1.49 8.92
C LEU A 2 24.08 -0.99 9.81
N SER A 3 24.38 -0.54 11.02
CA SER A 3 23.39 0.02 11.96
C SER A 3 22.56 1.18 11.39
N PHE A 4 23.09 1.98 10.45
CA PHE A 4 22.35 3.09 9.85
C PHE A 4 21.21 2.61 8.96
N PHE A 5 21.38 1.50 8.25
CA PHE A 5 20.33 0.91 7.42
C PHE A 5 19.18 0.37 8.29
N PHE A 6 19.50 -0.31 9.39
CA PHE A 6 18.49 -0.76 10.35
C PHE A 6 17.77 0.41 11.03
N LEU A 7 18.49 1.47 11.38
CA LEU A 7 17.90 2.68 11.93
C LEU A 7 16.96 3.36 10.93
N GLY A 8 17.36 3.49 9.67
CA GLY A 8 16.50 4.03 8.60
C GLY A 8 15.24 3.19 8.41
N ALA A 9 15.37 1.86 8.41
CA ALA A 9 14.23 0.95 8.32
C ALA A 9 13.27 1.13 9.51
N ALA A 10 13.81 1.27 10.73
CA ALA A 10 13.02 1.52 11.93
C ALA A 10 12.26 2.85 11.86
N ILE A 11 12.91 3.93 11.40
CA ILE A 11 12.28 5.24 11.24
C ILE A 11 11.12 5.15 10.25
N ILE A 12 11.35 4.58 9.07
CA ILE A 12 10.31 4.44 8.04
C ILE A 12 9.11 3.64 8.55
N LEU A 13 9.37 2.52 9.23
CA LEU A 13 8.33 1.69 9.81
C LEU A 13 7.56 2.40 10.93
N ALA A 14 8.24 3.20 11.75
CA ALA A 14 7.62 3.94 12.85
C ALA A 14 6.78 5.13 12.37
N THR A 15 7.18 5.78 11.27
CA THR A 15 6.47 6.96 10.72
C THR A 15 5.38 6.61 9.71
N SER A 16 5.33 5.36 9.24
CA SER A 16 4.33 4.92 8.26
C SER A 16 3.06 4.36 8.91
N SER A 17 2.04 4.12 8.08
CA SER A 17 0.82 3.46 8.49
C SER A 17 1.12 2.08 9.06
N TRP A 18 0.67 1.85 10.30
CA TRP A 18 0.91 0.58 10.99
C TRP A 18 0.22 -0.58 10.25
N GLY A 19 1.01 -1.59 9.90
CA GLY A 19 0.57 -2.86 9.31
C GLY A 19 0.99 -4.04 10.18
N LEU A 20 0.50 -5.23 9.84
CA LEU A 20 0.73 -6.46 10.59
C LEU A 20 2.22 -6.78 10.78
N LEU A 21 3.06 -6.45 9.78
CA LEU A 21 4.50 -6.72 9.78
C LEU A 21 5.35 -5.58 10.37
N THR A 22 4.74 -4.46 10.76
CA THR A 22 5.47 -3.31 11.31
C THR A 22 6.12 -3.64 12.65
N VAL A 23 5.41 -4.31 13.55
CA VAL A 23 5.92 -4.67 14.89
C VAL A 23 7.06 -5.70 14.80
N PRO A 24 6.91 -6.84 14.10
CA PRO A 24 8.03 -7.75 13.87
C PRO A 24 9.22 -7.06 13.20
N GLY A 25 8.98 -6.21 12.20
CA GLY A 25 10.01 -5.45 11.50
C GLY A 25 10.82 -4.54 12.44
N LEU A 26 10.16 -3.84 13.35
CA LEU A 26 10.83 -2.99 14.36
C LEU A 26 11.69 -3.82 15.31
N ILE A 27 11.23 -4.99 15.75
CA ILE A 27 12.01 -5.90 16.60
C ILE A 27 13.29 -6.33 15.88
N PHE A 28 13.18 -6.73 14.61
CA PHE A 28 14.35 -7.10 13.80
C PHE A 28 15.28 -5.91 13.52
N ALA A 29 14.76 -4.69 13.36
CA ALA A 29 15.58 -3.50 13.23
C ALA A 29 16.42 -3.23 14.47
N VAL A 30 15.80 -3.26 15.66
CA VAL A 30 16.50 -3.07 16.94
C VAL A 30 17.54 -4.18 17.16
N ALA A 31 17.16 -5.44 16.92
CA ALA A 31 18.08 -6.57 17.01
C ALA A 31 19.27 -6.41 16.05
N GLY A 32 19.01 -6.00 14.80
CA GLY A 32 20.03 -5.74 13.78
C GLY A 32 21.00 -4.63 14.18
N ILE A 33 20.52 -3.55 14.80
CA ILE A 33 21.36 -2.48 15.37
C ILE A 33 22.29 -3.06 16.44
N ILE A 34 21.74 -3.79 17.41
CA ILE A 34 22.51 -4.36 18.54
C ILE A 34 23.56 -5.34 18.04
N PHE A 35 23.20 -6.27 17.15
CA PHE A 35 24.14 -7.26 16.61
C PHE A 35 25.21 -6.62 15.72
N SER A 36 24.86 -5.59 14.95
CA SER A 36 25.82 -4.83 14.18
C SER A 36 26.83 -4.12 15.07
N LEU A 37 26.40 -3.54 16.19
CA LEU A 37 27.30 -2.86 17.15
C LEU A 37 28.22 -3.85 17.86
N ARG A 38 27.73 -5.06 18.15
CA ARG A 38 28.53 -6.16 18.72
C ARG A 38 29.42 -6.88 17.70
N LYS A 39 29.50 -6.40 16.45
CA LYS A 39 30.25 -7.01 15.35
C LYS A 39 29.87 -8.47 15.07
N GLN A 40 28.64 -8.87 15.42
CA GLN A 40 28.11 -10.21 15.15
C GLN A 40 27.48 -10.24 13.75
N THR A 41 28.33 -10.27 12.73
CA THR A 41 27.97 -10.17 11.31
C THR A 41 26.96 -11.23 10.86
N GLY A 42 27.06 -12.46 11.37
CA GLY A 42 26.12 -13.55 11.05
C GLY A 42 24.68 -13.26 11.51
N TYR A 43 24.50 -12.84 12.77
CA TYR A 43 23.17 -12.45 13.28
C TYR A 43 22.64 -11.17 12.64
N THR A 44 23.56 -10.24 12.32
CA THR A 44 23.21 -9.02 11.58
C THR A 44 22.64 -9.35 10.21
N ALA A 45 23.24 -10.29 9.47
CA ALA A 45 22.73 -10.74 8.18
C ALA A 45 21.34 -11.40 8.30
N ILE A 46 21.13 -12.25 9.31
CA ILE A 46 19.81 -12.87 9.57
C ILE A 46 18.74 -11.80 9.84
N CYS A 47 19.06 -10.80 10.67
CA CYS A 47 18.15 -9.69 10.97
C CYS A 47 17.84 -8.80 9.77
N GLY A 48 18.65 -8.85 8.70
CA GLY A 48 18.33 -8.20 7.43
C GLY A 48 17.53 -9.11 6.49
N TYR A 49 17.94 -10.37 6.32
CA TYR A 49 17.29 -11.30 5.39
C TYR A 49 15.85 -11.63 5.78
N VAL A 50 15.62 -12.00 7.04
CA VAL A 50 14.29 -12.46 7.51
C VAL A 50 13.20 -11.40 7.28
N PRO A 51 13.33 -10.14 7.75
CA PRO A 51 12.31 -9.14 7.50
C PRO A 51 12.22 -8.71 6.03
N ALA A 52 13.32 -8.69 5.28
CA ALA A 52 13.28 -8.35 3.85
C ALA A 52 12.49 -9.40 3.05
N VAL A 53 12.84 -10.69 3.20
CA VAL A 53 12.15 -11.81 2.55
C VAL A 53 10.69 -11.86 2.97
N GLY A 54 10.42 -11.76 4.27
CA GLY A 54 9.05 -11.76 4.80
C GLY A 54 8.23 -10.59 4.27
N SER A 55 8.83 -9.41 4.11
CA SER A 55 8.15 -8.23 3.54
C SER A 55 7.87 -8.39 2.04
N PHE A 56 8.81 -8.93 1.25
CA PHE A 56 8.58 -9.15 -0.18
C PHE A 56 7.52 -10.22 -0.43
N ILE A 57 7.56 -11.34 0.30
CA ILE A 57 6.53 -12.39 0.22
C ILE A 57 5.18 -11.86 0.73
N GLY A 58 5.17 -11.15 1.86
CA GLY A 58 3.95 -10.57 2.41
C GLY A 58 3.26 -9.63 1.41
N GLN A 59 4.02 -8.70 0.83
CA GLN A 59 3.47 -7.75 -0.16
C GLN A 59 3.02 -8.41 -1.47
N SER A 60 3.57 -9.59 -1.77
CA SER A 60 3.16 -10.45 -2.87
C SER A 60 1.75 -11.04 -2.67
N VAL A 61 1.32 -11.21 -1.42
CA VAL A 61 0.01 -11.80 -1.09
C VAL A 61 -1.01 -10.73 -0.68
N VAL A 62 -0.60 -9.74 0.13
CA VAL A 62 -1.52 -8.78 0.77
C VAL A 62 -1.60 -7.41 0.10
N GLY A 63 -0.80 -7.17 -0.94
CA GLY A 63 -0.72 -5.87 -1.63
C GLY A 63 0.52 -5.06 -1.29
N VAL A 64 0.81 -4.08 -2.16
CA VAL A 64 2.07 -3.33 -2.13
C VAL A 64 1.99 -2.14 -1.19
N CYS A 65 2.97 -2.02 -0.30
CA CYS A 65 3.12 -0.89 0.61
C CYS A 65 4.46 -0.21 0.32
N ILE A 66 4.45 0.99 -0.25
CA ILE A 66 5.68 1.70 -0.69
C ILE A 66 6.68 1.84 0.46
N SER A 67 6.22 2.25 1.64
CA SER A 67 7.07 2.35 2.84
C SER A 67 7.59 0.99 3.32
N CYS A 68 6.82 -0.09 3.15
CA CYS A 68 7.22 -1.44 3.54
C CYS A 68 8.25 -2.01 2.57
N THR A 69 8.10 -1.73 1.27
CA THR A 69 9.10 -2.00 0.23
C THR A 69 10.39 -1.24 0.52
N LEU A 70 10.31 0.06 0.83
CA LEU A 70 11.48 0.88 1.13
C LEU A 70 12.22 0.36 2.37
N ALA A 71 11.50 0.02 3.44
CA ALA A 71 12.07 -0.60 4.63
C ALA A 71 12.71 -1.98 4.31
N ALA A 72 12.05 -2.82 3.51
CA ALA A 72 12.57 -4.11 3.06
C ALA A 72 13.88 -3.97 2.27
N CYS A 73 13.98 -2.97 1.40
CA CYS A 73 15.20 -2.66 0.66
C CYS A 73 16.35 -2.25 1.58
N LEU A 74 16.09 -1.49 2.65
CA LEU A 74 17.11 -1.14 3.64
C LEU A 74 17.60 -2.37 4.42
N PHE A 75 16.68 -3.26 4.84
CA PHE A 75 17.03 -4.53 5.47
C PHE A 75 17.84 -5.43 4.53
N ALA A 76 17.44 -5.53 3.27
CA ALA A 76 18.14 -6.29 2.24
C ALA A 76 19.55 -5.76 2.01
N THR A 77 19.71 -4.43 1.93
CA THR A 77 21.02 -3.78 1.77
C THR A 77 21.94 -4.07 2.94
N ALA A 78 21.42 -3.98 4.17
CA ALA A 78 22.16 -4.35 5.37
C ALA A 78 22.59 -5.83 5.35
N ALA A 79 21.69 -6.73 4.91
CA ALA A 79 21.97 -8.16 4.80
C ALA A 79 23.08 -8.44 3.79
N VAL A 80 23.03 -7.84 2.60
CA VAL A 80 24.03 -8.02 1.54
C VAL A 80 25.40 -7.51 1.98
N ILE A 81 25.47 -6.31 2.59
CA ILE A 81 26.75 -5.78 3.10
C ILE A 81 27.31 -6.68 4.21
N ALA A 82 26.47 -7.17 5.12
CA ALA A 82 26.89 -8.11 6.16
C ALA A 82 27.38 -9.44 5.57
N SER A 83 26.73 -9.92 4.51
CA SER A 83 27.09 -11.13 3.77
C SER A 83 28.43 -11.03 3.03
N ILE A 84 28.78 -9.87 2.47
CA ILE A 84 30.10 -9.66 1.85
C ILE A 84 31.23 -9.92 2.86
N ILE A 85 31.04 -9.48 4.10
CA ILE A 85 32.01 -9.70 5.19
C ILE A 85 32.05 -11.19 5.57
N LEU A 86 30.87 -11.86 5.60
CA LEU A 86 30.74 -13.26 6.01
C LEU A 86 31.15 -14.28 4.94
N LEU A 87 31.29 -13.84 3.68
CA LEU A 87 31.48 -14.71 2.51
C LEU A 87 32.73 -15.59 2.64
N LYS A 88 33.81 -15.04 3.22
CA LYS A 88 35.07 -15.76 3.42
C LYS A 88 34.98 -16.87 4.48
N GLU A 89 34.14 -16.69 5.48
CA GLU A 89 34.05 -17.63 6.61
C GLU A 89 32.97 -18.69 6.41
N LYS A 90 31.81 -18.30 5.86
CA LYS A 90 30.62 -19.17 5.78
C LYS A 90 29.87 -18.98 4.45
N PRO A 91 30.48 -19.35 3.31
CA PRO A 91 29.92 -19.09 1.98
C PRO A 91 28.55 -19.75 1.78
N GLY A 92 28.32 -20.96 2.31
CA GLY A 92 27.04 -21.65 2.18
C GLY A 92 25.86 -20.93 2.85
N ARG A 93 26.08 -20.32 4.03
CA ARG A 93 25.03 -19.55 4.73
C ARG A 93 24.70 -18.26 4.00
N VAL A 94 25.72 -17.62 3.43
CA VAL A 94 25.55 -16.43 2.59
C VAL A 94 24.76 -16.77 1.33
N ALA A 95 25.15 -17.84 0.62
CA ALA A 95 24.47 -18.27 -0.59
C ALA A 95 22.98 -18.55 -0.34
N LEU A 96 22.64 -19.26 0.74
CA LEU A 96 21.25 -19.55 1.10
C LEU A 96 20.44 -18.26 1.36
N GLY A 97 21.02 -17.30 2.10
CA GLY A 97 20.37 -16.01 2.36
C GLY A 97 20.17 -15.18 1.10
N VAL A 98 21.19 -15.10 0.23
CA VAL A 98 21.11 -14.37 -1.05
C VAL A 98 20.09 -15.01 -1.98
N VAL A 99 20.09 -16.34 -2.11
CA VAL A 99 19.10 -17.05 -2.95
C VAL A 99 17.69 -16.80 -2.46
N ALA A 100 17.44 -16.91 -1.15
CA ALA A 100 16.11 -16.63 -0.59
C ALA A 100 15.67 -15.19 -0.87
N LEU A 101 16.58 -14.22 -0.72
CA LEU A 101 16.30 -12.81 -1.04
C LEU A 101 15.96 -12.62 -2.52
N VAL A 102 16.79 -13.14 -3.43
CA VAL A 102 16.59 -13.01 -4.89
C VAL A 102 15.30 -13.69 -5.32
N VAL A 103 14.98 -14.87 -4.81
CA VAL A 103 13.71 -15.56 -5.10
C VAL A 103 12.53 -14.75 -4.60
N SER A 104 12.57 -14.24 -3.36
CA SER A 104 11.49 -13.41 -2.82
C SER A 104 11.28 -12.10 -3.58
N MET A 105 12.38 -11.47 -4.00
CA MET A 105 12.35 -10.25 -4.82
C MET A 105 11.84 -10.57 -6.22
N GLY A 106 12.19 -11.73 -6.78
CA GLY A 106 11.65 -12.25 -8.03
C GLY A 106 10.15 -12.46 -7.96
N ILE A 107 9.64 -13.15 -6.93
CA ILE A 107 8.18 -13.34 -6.72
C ILE A 107 7.47 -12.00 -6.66
N PHE A 108 8.00 -11.07 -5.86
CA PHE A 108 7.49 -9.71 -5.78
C PHE A 108 7.49 -9.06 -7.18
N ILE A 109 8.62 -9.05 -7.91
CA ILE A 109 8.77 -8.45 -9.25
C ILE A 109 7.97 -9.16 -10.34
N PHE A 110 7.60 -10.43 -10.21
CA PHE A 110 6.83 -11.16 -11.22
C PHE A 110 5.32 -11.03 -11.04
N GLN A 111 4.84 -10.78 -9.81
CA GLN A 111 3.46 -10.32 -9.60
C GLN A 111 3.29 -8.84 -9.93
N ILE A 112 4.41 -8.14 -10.18
CA ILE A 112 4.43 -6.75 -10.58
C ILE A 112 3.90 -6.57 -12.06
N PRO A 113 4.36 -7.28 -13.10
CA PRO A 113 3.84 -7.10 -14.46
C PRO A 113 2.36 -7.44 -14.66
N GLU A 114 1.74 -8.35 -13.88
CA GLU A 114 0.28 -8.56 -13.94
C GLU A 114 -0.51 -7.31 -13.55
N TYR A 115 0.04 -6.41 -12.72
CA TYR A 115 -0.62 -5.15 -12.36
C TYR A 115 -0.51 -4.10 -13.48
N HIS A 116 0.58 -4.07 -14.25
CA HIS A 116 0.78 -3.10 -15.34
C HIS A 116 0.14 -3.56 -16.66
N VAL A 117 0.07 -4.86 -16.91
CA VAL A 117 -0.58 -5.41 -18.11
C VAL A 117 -2.11 -5.34 -18.01
N MET A 118 -2.68 -5.43 -16.80
CA MET A 118 -4.11 -5.13 -16.56
C MET A 118 -4.45 -3.64 -16.65
N ALA A 119 -3.47 -2.74 -16.47
CA ALA A 119 -3.64 -1.30 -16.69
C ALA A 119 -3.65 -0.93 -18.20
N ASN A 120 -3.03 -1.76 -19.05
CA ASN A 120 -3.07 -1.63 -20.51
C ASN A 120 -4.15 -2.51 -21.17
N ALA A 121 -4.78 -3.43 -20.43
CA ALA A 121 -6.04 -4.02 -20.86
C ALA A 121 -7.06 -2.89 -20.84
N THR A 122 -7.57 -2.55 -22.03
CA THR A 122 -8.67 -1.62 -22.25
C THR A 122 -9.63 -1.64 -21.06
N PRO A 123 -9.93 -0.49 -20.43
CA PRO A 123 -10.67 -0.46 -19.18
C PRO A 123 -11.89 -1.35 -19.35
N ALA A 124 -12.06 -2.34 -18.48
CA ALA A 124 -13.37 -2.89 -18.21
C ALA A 124 -14.20 -1.68 -17.81
N SER A 125 -14.89 -1.15 -18.81
CA SER A 125 -15.31 0.24 -18.87
C SER A 125 -16.04 0.60 -17.59
N VAL A 126 -15.94 1.84 -17.15
CA VAL A 126 -16.79 2.48 -16.13
C VAL A 126 -18.23 1.92 -16.13
N SER A 127 -18.75 1.58 -17.31
CA SER A 127 -19.97 0.81 -17.56
C SER A 127 -20.19 -0.50 -16.78
N SER A 128 -19.19 -1.26 -16.32
CA SER A 128 -19.45 -2.50 -15.54
C SER A 128 -19.80 -2.17 -14.08
N VAL A 129 -18.97 -1.34 -13.43
CA VAL A 129 -19.22 -0.85 -12.06
C VAL A 129 -20.47 0.04 -12.03
N GLN A 130 -20.64 0.92 -13.02
CA GLN A 130 -21.79 1.80 -13.12
C GLN A 130 -23.09 1.08 -13.49
N LYS A 131 -23.03 -0.09 -14.16
CA LYS A 131 -24.24 -0.92 -14.41
C LYS A 131 -24.76 -1.58 -13.15
N GLU A 132 -23.87 -1.93 -12.23
CA GLU A 132 -24.23 -2.58 -10.97
C GLU A 132 -24.74 -1.57 -9.92
N HIS A 133 -24.25 -0.32 -9.98
CA HIS A 133 -24.60 0.77 -9.04
C HIS A 133 -25.32 1.96 -9.70
N LYS A 134 -26.29 1.70 -10.58
CA LYS A 134 -26.99 2.76 -11.35
C LYS A 134 -27.56 3.90 -10.50
N ASP A 135 -27.94 3.62 -9.25
CA ASP A 135 -28.61 4.58 -8.37
C ASP A 135 -27.68 5.22 -7.32
N LYS A 136 -26.40 4.83 -7.29
CA LYS A 136 -25.41 5.31 -6.33
C LYS A 136 -24.33 6.16 -6.99
N LEU A 137 -23.83 7.12 -6.23
CA LEU A 137 -22.63 7.89 -6.56
C LEU A 137 -21.38 7.03 -6.34
N LEU A 138 -20.47 7.00 -7.31
CA LEU A 138 -19.18 6.31 -7.17
C LEU A 138 -18.09 7.32 -6.85
N TYR A 139 -17.33 7.08 -5.79
CA TYR A 139 -16.23 7.95 -5.39
C TYR A 139 -14.89 7.23 -5.54
N TYR A 140 -14.15 7.59 -6.58
CA TYR A 140 -12.83 7.06 -6.86
C TYR A 140 -11.76 7.85 -6.10
N PHE A 141 -10.98 7.16 -5.27
CA PHE A 141 -9.91 7.76 -4.47
C PHE A 141 -8.69 6.86 -4.31
N SER A 142 -7.55 7.50 -4.08
CA SER A 142 -6.28 6.86 -3.70
C SER A 142 -5.94 7.25 -2.25
N PRO A 143 -5.48 6.32 -1.39
CA PRO A 143 -4.91 6.64 -0.08
C PRO A 143 -3.72 7.60 -0.14
N SER A 144 -2.99 7.62 -1.26
CA SER A 144 -1.86 8.53 -1.49
C SER A 144 -2.31 9.94 -1.91
N CYS A 145 -3.59 10.15 -2.23
CA CYS A 145 -4.14 11.43 -2.64
C CYS A 145 -4.47 12.33 -1.42
N LYS A 146 -3.66 13.36 -1.21
CA LYS A 146 -3.83 14.34 -0.11
C LYS A 146 -5.19 15.06 -0.12
N PHE A 147 -5.78 15.27 -1.29
CA PHE A 147 -7.05 15.99 -1.45
C PHE A 147 -8.28 15.09 -1.35
N CYS A 148 -8.09 13.78 -1.31
CA CYS A 148 -9.19 12.82 -1.28
C CYS A 148 -9.78 12.67 0.13
N GLU A 149 -9.02 12.99 1.17
CA GLU A 149 -9.45 12.86 2.57
C GLU A 149 -10.60 13.81 2.93
N SER A 150 -10.59 15.05 2.40
CA SER A 150 -11.63 16.03 2.70
C SER A 150 -12.99 15.61 2.15
N THR A 151 -13.04 15.16 0.89
CA THR A 151 -14.27 14.71 0.24
C THR A 151 -14.74 13.39 0.84
N LEU A 152 -13.80 12.48 1.15
CA LEU A 152 -14.13 11.20 1.78
C LEU A 152 -14.75 11.37 3.17
N LYS A 153 -14.18 12.27 3.98
CA LYS A 153 -14.72 12.58 5.31
C LYS A 153 -16.15 13.08 5.21
N LEU A 154 -16.42 13.98 4.28
CA LEU A 154 -17.74 14.54 4.05
C LEU A 154 -18.75 13.46 3.61
N LEU A 155 -18.37 12.57 2.69
CA LEU A 155 -19.19 11.43 2.28
C LEU A 155 -19.52 10.48 3.44
N CYS A 156 -18.56 10.19 4.30
CA CYS A 156 -18.77 9.36 5.49
C CYS A 156 -19.64 10.03 6.55
N GLU A 157 -19.62 11.37 6.64
CA GLU A 157 -20.50 12.14 7.54
C GLU A 157 -21.95 12.12 7.07
N TYR A 158 -22.20 12.24 5.76
CA TYR A 158 -23.56 12.20 5.19
C TYR A 158 -24.16 10.79 5.15
N ASP A 159 -23.38 9.78 4.77
CA ASP A 159 -23.86 8.41 4.63
C ASP A 159 -22.77 7.39 5.01
N PRO A 160 -22.59 7.11 6.32
CA PRO A 160 -21.57 6.18 6.79
C PRO A 160 -21.85 4.72 6.40
N GLU A 161 -23.09 4.38 6.01
CA GLU A 161 -23.47 3.02 5.64
C GLU A 161 -23.29 2.72 4.14
N GLY A 162 -23.10 3.75 3.30
CA GLY A 162 -22.93 3.57 1.84
C GLY A 162 -24.23 3.19 1.13
N LYS A 163 -25.37 3.71 1.60
CA LYS A 163 -26.68 3.51 0.96
C LYS A 163 -26.77 4.22 -0.39
N TYR A 164 -26.19 5.39 -0.50
CA TYR A 164 -26.31 6.28 -1.66
C TYR A 164 -25.00 6.49 -2.40
N TRP A 165 -23.90 5.95 -1.88
CA TRP A 165 -22.62 6.01 -2.53
C TRP A 165 -21.79 4.75 -2.30
N THR A 166 -20.87 4.48 -3.22
CA THR A 166 -19.90 3.39 -3.13
C THR A 166 -18.49 3.95 -3.30
N PRO A 167 -17.60 3.77 -2.31
CA PRO A 167 -16.19 4.10 -2.46
C PRO A 167 -15.51 3.11 -3.40
N VAL A 168 -14.69 3.63 -4.31
CA VAL A 168 -13.85 2.84 -5.21
C VAL A 168 -12.39 3.20 -4.96
N VAL A 169 -11.62 2.27 -4.41
CA VAL A 169 -10.18 2.45 -4.16
C VAL A 169 -9.45 2.22 -5.47
N ALA A 170 -8.74 3.24 -5.95
CA ALA A 170 -7.90 3.15 -7.13
C ALA A 170 -6.55 3.84 -6.90
N PRO A 171 -5.42 3.22 -7.29
CA PRO A 171 -5.34 1.89 -7.88
C PRO A 171 -5.63 0.77 -6.86
N GLN A 172 -6.17 -0.36 -7.33
CA GLN A 172 -6.57 -1.51 -6.51
C GLN A 172 -5.45 -2.03 -5.58
N ILE A 173 -4.18 -1.85 -5.95
CA ILE A 173 -3.03 -2.20 -5.10
C ILE A 173 -3.03 -1.49 -3.75
N GLU A 174 -3.70 -0.34 -3.64
CA GLU A 174 -3.84 0.42 -2.41
C GLU A 174 -5.09 0.01 -1.61
N ALA A 175 -5.76 -1.09 -1.94
CA ALA A 175 -6.99 -1.55 -1.29
C ALA A 175 -6.90 -1.59 0.23
N TYR A 176 -5.81 -2.14 0.80
CA TYR A 176 -5.61 -2.15 2.26
C TYR A 176 -5.49 -0.75 2.85
N GLY A 177 -4.77 0.16 2.17
CA GLY A 177 -4.67 1.56 2.57
C GLY A 177 -6.01 2.27 2.47
N GLY A 178 -6.79 1.98 1.42
CA GLY A 178 -8.10 2.55 1.15
C GLY A 178 -9.13 2.10 2.18
N GLU A 179 -9.16 0.81 2.50
CA GLU A 179 -10.00 0.28 3.56
C GLU A 179 -9.67 0.93 4.90
N LYS A 180 -8.39 0.99 5.27
CA LYS A 180 -7.96 1.62 6.53
C LYS A 180 -8.41 3.08 6.61
N MET A 181 -8.31 3.81 5.49
CA MET A 181 -8.76 5.20 5.39
C MET A 181 -10.30 5.30 5.55
N LEU A 182 -11.07 4.43 4.88
CA LEU A 182 -12.53 4.37 5.00
C LEU A 182 -12.97 4.09 6.44
N ARG A 183 -12.39 3.07 7.08
CA ARG A 183 -12.72 2.72 8.47
C ARG A 183 -12.33 3.83 9.45
N LYS A 184 -11.20 4.52 9.22
CA LYS A 184 -10.77 5.68 10.02
C LYS A 184 -11.82 6.81 10.01
N HIS A 185 -12.52 7.01 8.89
CA HIS A 185 -13.55 8.05 8.75
C HIS A 185 -14.97 7.56 9.07
N GLY A 186 -15.13 6.33 9.57
CA GLY A 186 -16.41 5.82 10.05
C GLY A 186 -17.28 5.14 8.99
N TYR A 187 -16.74 4.87 7.79
CA TYR A 187 -17.46 4.12 6.76
C TYR A 187 -17.61 2.64 7.17
N LYS A 188 -18.84 2.16 7.15
CA LYS A 188 -19.22 0.79 7.56
C LYS A 188 -19.62 -0.11 6.40
N GLY A 189 -19.88 0.46 5.23
CA GLY A 189 -20.26 -0.29 4.04
C GLY A 189 -19.12 -1.09 3.40
N GLU A 190 -19.45 -1.75 2.30
CA GLU A 190 -18.50 -2.38 1.40
C GLU A 190 -17.88 -1.35 0.44
N PHE A 191 -16.69 -1.65 -0.05
CA PHE A 191 -15.98 -0.80 -1.00
C PHE A 191 -15.53 -1.63 -2.19
N GLU A 192 -15.37 -0.96 -3.32
CA GLU A 192 -14.87 -1.58 -4.54
C GLU A 192 -13.45 -1.14 -4.82
N THR A 193 -12.82 -1.82 -5.78
CA THR A 193 -11.47 -1.52 -6.20
C THR A 193 -11.41 -1.41 -7.71
N SER A 194 -10.64 -0.45 -8.21
CA SER A 194 -10.40 -0.26 -9.65
C SER A 194 -8.91 -0.02 -9.90
N TRP A 195 -8.42 -0.41 -11.07
CA TRP A 195 -7.05 -0.08 -11.49
C TRP A 195 -6.86 1.42 -11.71
N GLU A 196 -7.87 2.07 -12.28
CA GLU A 196 -7.79 3.48 -12.65
C GLU A 196 -9.06 4.24 -12.26
N SER A 197 -8.89 5.56 -12.14
CA SER A 197 -10.00 6.50 -12.09
C SER A 197 -10.49 6.79 -13.51
N PRO A 198 -11.81 6.91 -13.74
CA PRO A 198 -12.38 7.31 -15.04
C PRO A 198 -11.80 8.60 -15.63
N SER A 199 -11.35 9.52 -14.76
CA SER A 199 -10.75 10.78 -15.18
C SER A 199 -9.22 10.75 -15.25
N GLY A 200 -8.58 9.61 -14.91
CA GLY A 200 -7.13 9.50 -14.71
C GLY A 200 -6.60 10.35 -13.55
N ARG A 201 -7.48 10.97 -12.76
CA ARG A 201 -7.15 11.89 -11.66
C ARG A 201 -7.96 11.56 -10.41
N PHE A 202 -7.44 12.01 -9.27
CA PHE A 202 -8.07 11.88 -7.96
C PHE A 202 -8.16 13.24 -7.26
N PRO A 203 -9.21 13.53 -6.47
CA PRO A 203 -10.44 12.73 -6.32
C PRO A 203 -11.29 12.77 -7.59
N CYS A 204 -12.08 11.71 -7.80
CA CYS A 204 -13.00 11.59 -8.92
C CYS A 204 -14.35 11.06 -8.46
N LEU A 205 -15.42 11.66 -8.97
CA LEU A 205 -16.80 11.38 -8.63
C LEU A 205 -17.55 11.02 -9.90
N VAL A 206 -18.33 9.96 -9.86
CA VAL A 206 -19.20 9.55 -10.97
C VAL A 206 -20.64 9.51 -10.46
N ILE A 207 -21.51 10.27 -11.11
CA ILE A 207 -22.95 10.31 -10.83
C ILE A 207 -23.66 10.01 -12.14
N GLY A 208 -24.22 8.81 -12.28
CA GLY A 208 -24.68 8.34 -13.58
C GLY A 208 -23.56 8.46 -14.61
N GLU A 209 -23.83 9.09 -15.76
CA GLU A 209 -22.84 9.27 -16.85
C GLU A 209 -21.91 10.47 -16.65
N GLN A 210 -22.11 11.28 -15.59
CA GLN A 210 -21.32 12.48 -15.36
C GLN A 210 -20.10 12.18 -14.51
N ILE A 211 -18.94 12.64 -14.98
CA ILE A 211 -17.64 12.48 -14.31
C ILE A 211 -17.16 13.85 -13.84
N PHE A 212 -16.90 13.96 -12.54
CA PHE A 212 -16.35 15.16 -11.91
C PHE A 212 -14.98 14.85 -11.32
N SER A 213 -13.99 15.68 -11.58
CA SER A 213 -12.64 15.52 -11.03
C SER A 213 -12.14 16.82 -10.39
N GLY A 214 -11.33 16.68 -9.34
CA GLY A 214 -10.76 17.80 -8.59
C GLY A 214 -11.47 18.07 -7.26
N SER A 215 -10.71 18.52 -6.26
CA SER A 215 -11.16 18.59 -4.86
C SER A 215 -12.34 19.53 -4.60
N GLN A 216 -12.29 20.76 -5.11
CA GLN A 216 -13.37 21.74 -4.93
C GLN A 216 -14.65 21.28 -5.64
N LYS A 217 -14.53 20.92 -6.92
CA LYS A 217 -15.66 20.48 -7.74
C LYS A 217 -16.33 19.23 -7.16
N THR A 218 -15.55 18.22 -6.78
CA THR A 218 -16.11 17.00 -6.16
C THR A 218 -16.80 17.28 -4.83
N THR A 219 -16.28 18.19 -4.01
CA THR A 219 -16.91 18.54 -2.72
C THR A 219 -18.24 19.27 -2.91
N GLU A 220 -18.31 20.19 -3.88
CA GLU A 220 -19.54 20.93 -4.21
C GLU A 220 -20.64 19.98 -4.72
N GLU A 221 -20.29 19.09 -5.64
CA GLU A 221 -21.23 18.13 -6.22
C GLU A 221 -21.73 17.10 -5.18
N VAL A 222 -20.88 16.67 -4.25
CA VAL A 222 -21.33 15.80 -3.15
C VAL A 222 -22.39 16.51 -2.30
N LYS A 223 -22.18 17.78 -1.93
CA LYS A 223 -23.17 18.55 -1.17
C LYS A 223 -24.48 18.71 -1.93
N ALA A 224 -24.41 19.01 -3.23
CA ALA A 224 -25.59 19.12 -4.08
C ALA A 224 -26.36 17.80 -4.19
N TYR A 225 -25.64 16.69 -4.35
CA TYR A 225 -26.22 15.35 -4.45
C TYR A 225 -27.01 14.96 -3.19
N PHE A 226 -26.42 15.13 -2.00
CA PHE A 226 -27.12 14.80 -0.75
C PHE A 226 -28.25 15.79 -0.42
N ALA A 227 -28.09 17.08 -0.74
CA ALA A 227 -29.16 18.06 -0.57
C ALA A 227 -30.42 17.72 -1.39
N SER A 228 -30.26 17.16 -2.59
CA SER A 228 -31.38 16.72 -3.44
C SER A 228 -32.14 15.48 -2.93
N ARG A 229 -31.60 14.79 -1.91
CA ARG A 229 -32.18 13.56 -1.34
C ARG A 229 -32.73 13.73 0.07
N GLU A 230 -32.49 14.88 0.71
CA GLU A 230 -33.13 15.26 1.97
C GLU A 230 -34.51 15.90 1.78
N THR A 231 -34.89 16.22 0.52
CA THR A 231 -36.23 16.67 0.10
C THR A 231 -37.10 15.52 -0.38
#